data_AF-A0A1H4QGK5-F1
#
_entry.id   AF-A0A1H4QGK5-F1
#
_cell.length_a   1.000
_cell.length_b   1.000
_cell.length_c   1.000
_cell.angle_alpha   90.00
_cell.angle_beta   90.00
_cell.angle_gamma   90.00
#
_symmetry.space_group_name_H-M   'P 1'
#
loop_
_entity.id
_entity.type
_entity.pdbx_description
1 polymer ?
#
loop_
_entity_poly.entity_id
_entity_poly.type
_entity_poly.pdbx_seq_one_letter_code
_entity_poly.pdbx_strand_id
1 'polypeptide(L)' 'MSEDGNERVAAESGSYCETAPAGTPERAEGPPYAECVLCRKPTEYAESVKGITLCPVCEWQEAQRAACSG' A
#
# COMPACT_ATOMS: atom_id res chain seq x y z
N MET A 1 -35.47 -22.27 -25.96
CA MET A 1 -34.62 -23.47 -25.74
C MET A 1 -33.18 -22.99 -25.73
N SER A 2 -32.44 -23.35 -24.68
CA SER A 2 -31.11 -22.85 -24.28
C SER A 2 -31.13 -21.68 -23.29
N GLU A 3 -31.79 -21.90 -22.16
CA GLU A 3 -31.17 -21.66 -20.86
C GLU A 3 -30.26 -22.87 -20.59
N ASP A 4 -28.93 -22.67 -20.53
CA ASP A 4 -27.97 -23.49 -19.75
C ASP A 4 -26.58 -22.89 -19.93
N GLY A 5 -25.99 -22.36 -18.86
CA GLY A 5 -24.64 -21.81 -18.92
C GLY A 5 -24.20 -20.93 -17.76
N ASN A 6 -25.04 -20.75 -16.73
CA ASN A 6 -24.67 -19.99 -15.53
C ASN A 6 -24.78 -20.83 -14.24
N GLU A 7 -24.44 -22.12 -14.30
CA GLU A 7 -24.57 -23.04 -13.16
C GLU A 7 -23.29 -23.85 -12.85
N ARG A 8 -22.09 -23.38 -13.25
CA ARG A 8 -20.82 -24.09 -12.98
C ARG A 8 -19.72 -23.28 -12.27
N VAL A 9 -20.06 -22.47 -11.28
CA VAL A 9 -19.11 -22.15 -10.18
C VAL A 9 -19.87 -21.93 -8.87
N ALA A 10 -20.48 -23.00 -8.36
CA ALA A 10 -21.03 -23.06 -7.00
C ALA A 10 -20.04 -23.67 -5.98
N ALA A 11 -18.75 -23.83 -6.32
CA ALA A 11 -17.78 -24.47 -5.42
C ALA A 11 -16.30 -24.10 -5.65
N GLU A 12 -15.98 -22.92 -6.19
CA GLU A 12 -14.58 -22.43 -6.25
C GLU A 12 -14.50 -21.02 -5.63
N SER A 13 -15.19 -20.87 -4.49
CA SER A 13 -14.95 -19.80 -3.53
C SER A 13 -13.65 -20.09 -2.76
N GLY A 14 -12.54 -20.04 -3.48
CA GLY A 14 -11.21 -19.78 -2.93
C GLY A 14 -10.79 -18.46 -3.53
N SER A 15 -11.18 -17.35 -2.88
CA SER A 15 -10.97 -15.99 -3.36
C SER A 15 -9.51 -15.83 -3.81
N TYR A 16 -9.32 -15.64 -5.12
CA TYR A 16 -8.00 -15.43 -5.69
C TYR A 16 -7.43 -14.15 -5.07
N CYS A 17 -6.39 -14.32 -4.25
CA CYS A 17 -5.79 -13.32 -3.35
C CYS A 17 -6.57 -12.99 -2.07
N GLU A 18 -7.24 -13.96 -1.43
CA GLU A 18 -7.71 -13.81 -0.04
C GLU A 18 -6.52 -13.52 0.89
N THR A 19 -6.23 -12.24 1.08
CA THR A 19 -5.30 -11.77 2.10
C THR A 19 -6.14 -11.53 3.33
N ALA A 20 -5.99 -12.42 4.33
CA ALA A 20 -6.59 -12.19 5.64
C ALA A 20 -6.25 -10.75 6.09
N PRO A 21 -7.21 -9.97 6.62
CA PRO A 21 -6.93 -8.60 7.01
C PRO A 21 -5.82 -8.63 8.05
N ALA A 22 -4.62 -8.26 7.64
CA ALA A 22 -3.53 -7.98 8.55
C ALA A 22 -4.04 -6.86 9.44
N GLY A 23 -4.17 -7.13 10.75
CA GLY A 23 -4.61 -6.14 11.72
C GLY A 23 -3.83 -4.85 11.48
N THR A 24 -4.53 -3.72 11.51
CA THR A 24 -3.88 -2.40 11.39
C THR A 24 -2.70 -2.38 12.36
N PRO A 25 -1.46 -2.23 11.89
CA PRO A 25 -0.33 -2.13 12.80
C PRO A 25 -0.64 -0.99 13.76
N GLU A 26 -0.66 -1.30 15.05
CA GLU A 26 -0.82 -0.29 16.07
C GLU A 26 0.21 0.80 15.78
N ARG A 27 -0.26 2.04 15.62
CA ARG A 27 0.63 3.15 15.30
C ARG A 27 1.61 3.25 16.45
N ALA A 28 2.80 2.70 16.28
CA ALA A 28 3.76 2.60 17.36
C ALA A 28 3.93 3.99 17.97
N GLU A 29 3.80 4.10 19.29
CA GLU A 29 4.09 5.29 20.08
C GLU A 29 5.61 5.56 20.12
N GLY A 30 6.30 5.32 19.01
CA GLY A 30 7.72 5.55 18.82
C GLY A 30 8.02 7.05 18.67
N PRO A 31 9.31 7.41 18.53
CA PRO A 31 9.77 8.78 18.29
C PRO A 31 8.90 9.45 17.22
N PRO A 32 8.66 10.78 17.29
CA PRO A 32 7.77 11.43 16.36
C PRO A 32 8.16 11.06 14.93
N TYR A 33 7.19 10.52 14.21
CA TYR A 33 7.38 10.15 12.81
C TYR A 33 7.78 11.38 12.03
N ALA A 34 8.76 11.23 11.13
CA ALA A 34 9.12 12.33 10.24
C ALA A 34 7.91 12.74 9.39
N GLU A 35 7.75 14.03 9.12
CA GLU A 35 6.74 14.52 8.18
C GLU A 35 7.30 14.51 6.75
N CYS A 36 6.53 13.96 5.80
CA CYS A 36 6.89 14.02 4.38
C CYS A 36 6.80 15.47 3.87
N VAL A 37 7.85 15.94 3.19
CA VAL A 37 7.89 17.33 2.68
C VAL A 37 6.91 17.60 1.53
N LEU A 38 6.45 16.57 0.82
CA LEU A 38 5.50 16.70 -0.29
C LEU A 38 4.04 16.65 0.17
N CYS A 39 3.68 15.65 0.97
CA CYS A 39 2.28 15.41 1.35
C CYS A 39 1.93 15.83 2.78
N ARG A 40 2.93 16.24 3.59
CA ARG A 40 2.78 16.66 5.00
C ARG A 40 2.10 15.63 5.89
N LYS A 41 2.17 14.36 5.49
CA LYS A 41 1.70 13.24 6.31
C LYS A 41 2.86 12.68 7.14
N PRO A 42 2.59 12.22 8.36
CA PRO A 42 3.57 11.46 9.13
C PRO A 42 3.94 10.19 8.34
N THR A 43 5.23 9.95 8.19
CA THR A 43 5.76 8.77 7.51
C THR A 43 5.77 7.55 8.44
N GLU A 44 6.09 6.36 7.94
CA GLU A 44 6.35 5.21 8.81
C GLU A 44 7.74 5.25 9.46
N TYR A 45 8.60 6.17 9.01
CA TYR A 45 9.97 6.30 9.49
C TYR A 45 10.03 7.24 10.71
N ALA A 46 10.81 6.83 11.72
CA ALA A 46 11.11 7.68 12.86
C ALA A 46 11.95 8.89 12.43
N GLU A 47 11.78 10.05 13.08
CA GLU A 47 12.62 11.25 12.85
C GLU A 47 14.13 10.98 12.98
N SER A 48 14.50 9.95 13.75
CA SER A 48 15.89 9.55 13.97
C SER A 48 16.57 8.99 12.72
N VAL A 49 15.80 8.61 11.69
CA VAL A 49 16.33 8.10 10.43
C VAL A 49 16.86 9.27 9.59
N LYS A 50 18.17 9.51 9.71
CA LYS A 50 18.89 10.56 8.97
C LYS A 50 18.79 10.33 7.45
N GLY A 51 18.32 11.33 6.72
CA GLY A 51 18.37 11.38 5.25
C GLY A 51 17.05 11.06 4.54
N ILE A 52 16.01 10.61 5.24
CA ILE A 52 14.70 10.37 4.63
C ILE A 52 13.83 11.63 4.77
N THR A 53 13.47 12.24 3.65
CA THR A 53 12.59 13.43 3.59
C THR A 53 11.23 13.14 2.95
N LEU A 54 11.09 11.96 2.31
CA LEU A 54 9.88 11.52 1.62
C LEU A 54 9.29 10.29 2.30
N CYS A 55 7.96 10.15 2.27
CA CYS A 55 7.32 8.89 2.64
C CYS A 55 7.53 7.83 1.54
N PRO A 56 7.43 6.52 1.86
CA PRO A 56 7.66 5.43 0.90
C PRO A 56 6.85 5.57 -0.40
N VAL A 57 5.60 6.04 -0.27
CA VAL A 57 4.69 6.26 -1.40
C VAL A 57 5.20 7.38 -2.32
N CYS A 58 5.66 8.49 -1.75
CA CYS A 58 6.19 9.60 -2.53
C CYS A 58 7.53 9.23 -3.18
N GLU A 59 8.40 8.52 -2.46
CA GLU A 59 9.68 8.06 -2.99
C GLU A 59 9.50 7.18 -4.25
N TRP A 60 8.58 6.20 -4.19
CA TRP A 60 8.28 5.37 -5.35
C TRP A 60 7.67 6.16 -6.53
N GLN A 61 6.81 7.14 -6.25
CA GLN A 61 6.25 7.99 -7.30
C GLN A 61 7.30 8.85 -8.00
N GLU A 62 8.24 9.44 -7.25
CA GLU A 62 9.34 10.20 -7.85
C GLU A 62 10.25 9.31 -8.70
N ALA A 63 10.56 8.10 -8.22
CA ALA A 63 11.32 7.11 -8.98
C ALA A 63 10.61 6.69 -10.28
N GLN A 64 9.30 6.43 -10.21
CA GLN A 64 8.50 6.10 -11.39
C GLN A 64 8.44 7.25 -12.39
N ARG A 65 8.28 8.50 -11.92
CA ARG A 65 8.29 9.67 -12.80
C ARG A 65 9.64 9.83 -13.49
N ALA A 66 10.75 9.67 -12.75
CA ALA A 66 12.09 9.71 -13.33
C ALA A 66 12.31 8.61 -14.38
N ALA A 67 11.77 7.41 -14.15
CA ALA A 67 11.85 6.30 -15.10
C ALA A 67 11.01 6.51 -16.38
N CYS A 68 9.93 7.29 -16.31
CA CYS A 68 8.97 7.47 -17.41
C CYS A 68 8.95 8.87 -18.04
N SER A 69 9.89 9.76 -17.69
CA SER A 69 9.99 11.14 -18.23
C SER A 69 11.02 11.29 -19.36
N GLY A 70 11.37 10.17 -20.01
CA GLY A 70 12.26 10.11 -21.18
C GLY A 70 11.62 10.59 -22.47
#